data_AF-U3A474-F1
#
_entry.id   AF-U3A474-F1
#
_cell.length_a   1.000
_cell.length_b   1.000
_cell.length_c   1.000
_cell.angle_alpha   90.00
_cell.angle_beta   90.00
_cell.angle_gamma   90.00
#
_symmetry.space_group_name_H-M   'P 1'
#
loop_
_entity.id
_entity.type
_entity.pdbx_description
1 polymer ?
#
loop_
_entity_poly.entity_id
_entity_poly.type
_entity_poly.pdbx_seq_one_letter_code
_entity_poly.pdbx_strand_id
1 'polypeptide(L)'
;MERYDELYALYETFDTDTLRAYQDFIDLFPPVDSRVALEYWEEASDELAERRDAVADAHGETYASLAAHATREQAFTALDLHSKHGRPVNVLVLDVDETLRSAGSTDNEIPRETLHLLTVFHEHGVPIVVCTGQTLENVKGFLNQGLGNEFVHSGDVSIVYEAGTGVFTPGHGSETKRLLYETLDESVRDVFGYVRSRVLPDAPERVRRGCHLQGNEFNVTLKPNEETGSDAAVEIIDDATVYLTELLAAAIDDAAPADVRSYYATRDPEIATVLDEAGVLPDDPDVTGSVEAVLDRVQLAYYEGDAAEVTARELDKVAGVEAAFDVLGIDDPFALVMGDSKSDLRVMEWMVANDAGIAAAPEHASTRVLDHVRETDGLTYARGAAGNVLRTVHALNRLAAES
;
A
#
# COMPACT_ATOMS: atom_id res chain seq x y z
N MET A 1 -10.33 -17.22 -29.55
CA MET A 1 -9.63 -18.35 -30.22
C MET A 1 -8.39 -17.81 -30.90
N GLU A 2 -8.52 -16.88 -31.85
CA GLU A 2 -7.37 -16.27 -32.56
C GLU A 2 -6.27 -15.75 -31.62
N ARG A 3 -6.56 -14.93 -30.60
CA ARG A 3 -5.52 -14.39 -29.70
C ARG A 3 -4.80 -15.45 -28.84
N TYR A 4 -5.47 -16.53 -28.44
CA TYR A 4 -4.80 -17.62 -27.70
C TYR A 4 -3.86 -18.37 -28.62
N ASP A 5 -4.34 -18.75 -29.81
CA ASP A 5 -3.54 -19.47 -30.80
C ASP A 5 -2.31 -18.65 -31.21
N GLU A 6 -2.46 -17.32 -31.31
CA GLU A 6 -1.37 -16.38 -31.58
C GLU A 6 -0.31 -16.38 -30.46
N LEU A 7 -0.72 -16.30 -29.18
CA LEU A 7 0.21 -16.41 -28.06
C LEU A 7 0.92 -17.76 -28.00
N TYR A 8 0.21 -18.86 -28.30
CA TYR A 8 0.84 -20.18 -28.40
C TYR A 8 1.91 -20.19 -29.49
N ALA A 9 1.59 -19.71 -30.69
CA ALA A 9 2.53 -19.66 -31.80
C ALA A 9 3.75 -18.80 -31.48
N LEU A 10 3.56 -17.63 -30.87
CA LEU A 10 4.62 -16.72 -30.44
C LEU A 10 5.63 -17.41 -29.50
N TYR A 11 5.14 -17.93 -28.37
CA TYR A 11 6.00 -18.49 -27.32
C TYR A 11 6.57 -19.87 -27.68
N GLU A 12 6.05 -20.55 -28.70
CA GLU A 12 6.64 -21.79 -29.24
C GLU A 12 7.68 -21.52 -30.33
N THR A 13 7.51 -20.45 -31.11
CA THR A 13 8.35 -20.15 -32.27
C THR A 13 9.58 -19.34 -31.92
N PHE A 14 9.45 -18.39 -30.99
CA PHE A 14 10.51 -17.43 -30.64
C PHE A 14 11.14 -17.76 -29.29
N ASP A 15 12.45 -17.52 -29.18
CA ASP A 15 13.17 -17.59 -27.91
C ASP A 15 12.90 -16.32 -27.07
N THR A 16 11.71 -16.27 -26.50
CA THR A 16 11.23 -15.14 -25.69
C THR A 16 11.98 -15.00 -24.37
N ASP A 17 12.59 -16.07 -23.87
CA ASP A 17 13.38 -16.01 -22.63
C ASP A 17 14.67 -15.23 -22.84
N THR A 18 15.37 -15.48 -23.95
CA THR A 18 16.54 -14.67 -24.32
C THR A 18 16.15 -13.24 -24.68
N LEU A 19 15.06 -13.04 -25.43
CA LEU A 19 14.56 -11.69 -25.75
C LEU A 19 14.27 -10.87 -24.49
N ARG A 20 13.55 -11.45 -23.51
CA ARG A 20 13.27 -10.80 -22.23
C ARG A 20 14.53 -10.55 -21.41
N ALA A 21 15.52 -11.46 -21.45
CA ALA A 21 16.79 -11.24 -20.76
C ALA A 21 17.56 -10.02 -21.32
N TYR A 22 17.49 -9.79 -22.63
CA TYR A 22 18.03 -8.57 -23.25
C TYR A 22 17.23 -7.32 -22.85
N GLN A 23 15.90 -7.40 -22.86
CA GLN A 23 15.04 -6.31 -22.39
C GLN A 23 15.38 -5.92 -20.95
N ASP A 24 15.44 -6.90 -20.04
CA ASP A 24 15.77 -6.72 -18.63
C ASP A 24 17.16 -6.11 -18.44
N PHE A 25 18.13 -6.52 -19.26
CA PHE A 25 19.47 -5.95 -19.22
C PHE A 25 19.47 -4.45 -19.59
N ILE A 26 18.81 -4.10 -20.68
CA ILE A 26 18.75 -2.71 -21.18
C ILE A 26 17.98 -1.81 -20.21
N ASP A 27 16.87 -2.31 -19.68
CA ASP A 27 15.98 -1.57 -18.79
C ASP A 27 16.60 -1.32 -17.41
N LEU A 28 17.26 -2.32 -16.83
CA LEU A 28 17.72 -2.27 -15.44
C LEU A 28 19.16 -1.79 -15.28
N PHE A 29 19.95 -1.82 -16.35
CA PHE A 29 21.36 -1.46 -16.33
C PHE A 29 21.65 -0.35 -17.34
N PRO A 30 21.62 0.92 -16.90
CA PRO A 30 21.99 2.02 -17.79
C PRO A 30 23.45 1.86 -18.23
N PRO A 31 23.80 2.35 -19.42
CA PRO A 31 25.17 2.33 -19.90
C PRO A 31 26.07 3.09 -18.93
N VAL A 32 27.14 2.45 -18.47
CA VAL A 32 28.15 3.12 -17.62
C VAL A 32 29.21 3.77 -18.51
N ASP A 33 29.85 4.84 -18.01
CA ASP A 33 30.95 5.58 -18.68
C ASP A 33 32.26 4.77 -18.79
N SER A 34 32.16 3.57 -19.33
CA SER A 34 33.26 2.68 -19.67
C SER A 34 33.07 2.25 -21.11
N ARG A 35 34.05 2.54 -21.95
CA ARG A 35 34.00 2.19 -23.37
C ARG A 35 33.66 0.71 -23.60
N VAL A 36 34.25 -0.19 -22.81
CA VAL A 36 33.98 -1.63 -22.92
C VAL A 36 32.53 -1.95 -22.56
N ALA A 37 32.01 -1.34 -21.49
CA ALA A 37 30.62 -1.57 -21.09
C ALA A 37 29.62 -0.97 -22.09
N LEU A 38 29.96 0.17 -22.70
CA LEU A 38 29.18 0.78 -23.78
C LEU A 38 29.11 -0.14 -24.99
N GLU A 39 30.25 -0.68 -25.44
CA GLU A 39 30.29 -1.63 -26.57
C GLU A 39 29.39 -2.85 -26.29
N TYR A 40 29.45 -3.46 -25.10
CA TYR A 40 28.54 -4.56 -24.73
C TYR A 40 27.07 -4.14 -24.65
N TRP A 41 26.79 -2.93 -24.18
CA TRP A 41 25.42 -2.43 -24.05
C TRP A 41 24.82 -2.13 -25.44
N GLU A 42 25.59 -1.54 -26.34
CA GLU A 42 25.20 -1.32 -27.74
C GLU A 42 24.93 -2.65 -28.45
N GLU A 43 25.80 -3.64 -28.30
CA GLU A 43 25.58 -4.99 -28.86
C GLU A 43 24.30 -5.64 -28.33
N ALA A 44 24.04 -5.53 -27.01
CA ALA A 44 22.82 -6.04 -26.41
C ALA A 44 21.56 -5.30 -26.91
N SER A 45 21.67 -3.99 -27.13
CA SER A 45 20.58 -3.16 -27.66
C SER A 45 20.26 -3.52 -29.12
N ASP A 46 21.28 -3.76 -29.94
CA ASP A 46 21.11 -4.16 -31.35
C ASP A 46 20.46 -5.55 -31.45
N GLU A 47 20.90 -6.51 -30.62
CA GLU A 47 20.32 -7.86 -30.57
C GLU A 47 18.87 -7.85 -30.06
N LEU A 48 18.56 -7.01 -29.07
CA LEU A 48 17.18 -6.78 -28.61
C LEU A 48 16.30 -6.27 -29.74
N ALA A 49 16.78 -5.26 -30.48
CA ALA A 49 16.04 -4.68 -31.60
C ALA A 49 15.77 -5.70 -32.71
N GLU A 50 16.80 -6.45 -33.15
CA GLU A 50 16.64 -7.46 -34.19
C GLU A 50 15.62 -8.54 -33.81
N ARG A 51 15.68 -9.03 -32.56
CA ARG A 51 14.75 -10.05 -32.07
C ARG A 51 13.33 -9.50 -31.95
N ARG A 52 13.18 -8.27 -31.47
CA ARG A 52 11.87 -7.63 -31.34
C ARG A 52 11.25 -7.38 -32.72
N ASP A 53 12.03 -6.91 -33.69
CA ASP A 53 11.60 -6.69 -35.07
C ASP A 53 11.15 -7.99 -35.72
N ALA A 54 11.87 -9.09 -35.50
CA ALA A 54 11.48 -10.41 -36.01
C ALA A 54 10.12 -10.88 -35.46
N VAL A 55 9.83 -10.61 -34.18
CA VAL A 55 8.51 -10.88 -33.61
C VAL A 55 7.45 -9.93 -34.17
N ALA A 56 7.77 -8.64 -34.28
CA ALA A 56 6.86 -7.63 -34.79
C ALA A 56 6.45 -7.89 -36.25
N ASP A 57 7.37 -8.36 -37.09
CA ASP A 57 7.12 -8.74 -38.48
C ASP A 57 6.18 -9.97 -38.59
N ALA A 58 6.25 -10.89 -37.63
CA ALA A 58 5.45 -12.11 -37.63
C ALA A 58 4.07 -11.95 -36.97
N HIS A 59 4.02 -11.25 -35.84
CA HIS A 59 2.86 -11.20 -34.94
C HIS A 59 2.36 -9.77 -34.65
N GLY A 60 3.11 -8.73 -35.03
CA GLY A 60 2.80 -7.34 -34.74
C GLY A 60 3.46 -6.79 -33.47
N GLU A 61 3.45 -5.45 -33.35
CA GLU A 61 4.16 -4.70 -32.29
C GLU A 61 3.71 -5.04 -30.86
N THR A 62 2.42 -5.35 -30.67
CA THR A 62 1.92 -5.72 -29.34
C THR A 62 2.49 -7.04 -28.87
N TYR A 63 2.53 -8.04 -29.74
CA TYR A 63 3.08 -9.35 -29.43
C TYR A 63 4.60 -9.29 -29.26
N ALA A 64 5.29 -8.41 -29.99
CA ALA A 64 6.70 -8.11 -29.77
C ALA A 64 6.95 -7.50 -28.38
N SER A 65 6.09 -6.56 -27.96
CA SER A 65 6.12 -5.99 -26.61
C SER A 65 5.83 -7.05 -25.53
N LEU A 66 4.84 -7.92 -25.73
CA LEU A 66 4.52 -9.03 -24.82
C LEU A 66 5.70 -10.00 -24.68
N ALA A 67 6.31 -10.41 -25.80
CA ALA A 67 7.44 -11.33 -25.81
C ALA A 67 8.66 -10.76 -25.08
N ALA A 68 8.86 -9.44 -25.14
CA ALA A 68 9.97 -8.76 -24.49
C ALA A 68 9.76 -8.55 -22.97
N HIS A 69 8.52 -8.45 -22.49
CA HIS A 69 8.27 -8.06 -21.09
C HIS A 69 7.59 -9.13 -20.24
N ALA A 70 6.86 -10.07 -20.85
CA ALA A 70 6.06 -11.06 -20.13
C ALA A 70 6.55 -12.48 -20.40
N THR A 71 6.55 -13.31 -19.36
CA THR A 71 6.63 -14.76 -19.53
C THR A 71 5.37 -15.26 -20.22
N ARG A 72 5.45 -16.48 -20.77
CA ARG A 72 4.29 -17.17 -21.34
C ARG A 72 3.11 -17.19 -20.38
N GLU A 73 3.34 -17.59 -19.13
CA GLU A 73 2.31 -17.64 -18.09
C GLU A 73 1.68 -16.27 -17.85
N GLN A 74 2.50 -15.22 -17.71
CA GLN A 74 2.03 -13.85 -17.51
C GLN A 74 1.18 -13.35 -18.70
N ALA A 75 1.58 -13.65 -19.93
CA ALA A 75 0.82 -13.25 -21.12
C ALA A 75 -0.54 -13.97 -21.23
N PHE A 76 -0.61 -15.26 -20.88
CA PHE A 76 -1.88 -15.98 -20.83
C PHE A 76 -2.78 -15.47 -19.70
N THR A 77 -2.23 -15.23 -18.51
CA THR A 77 -2.98 -14.62 -17.40
C THR A 77 -3.52 -13.23 -17.79
N ALA A 78 -2.70 -12.41 -18.46
CA ALA A 78 -3.12 -11.12 -18.97
C ALA A 78 -4.27 -11.22 -19.99
N LEU A 79 -4.22 -12.22 -20.88
CA LEU A 79 -5.29 -12.47 -21.86
C LEU A 79 -6.58 -12.98 -21.17
N ASP A 80 -6.46 -13.81 -20.14
CA ASP A 80 -7.60 -14.26 -19.33
C ASP A 80 -8.27 -13.08 -18.62
N LEU A 81 -7.47 -12.19 -18.00
CA LEU A 81 -7.96 -10.96 -17.37
C LEU A 81 -8.63 -10.03 -18.38
N HIS A 82 -8.02 -9.82 -19.55
CA HIS A 82 -8.62 -9.01 -20.62
C HIS A 82 -9.93 -9.62 -21.10
N SER A 83 -10.00 -10.94 -21.23
CA SER A 83 -11.22 -11.64 -21.64
C SER A 83 -12.33 -11.56 -20.58
N LYS A 84 -11.96 -11.54 -19.29
CA LYS A 84 -12.88 -11.45 -18.15
C LYS A 84 -13.44 -10.03 -17.99
N HIS A 85 -12.57 -9.02 -18.02
CA HIS A 85 -12.91 -7.64 -17.64
C HIS A 85 -13.09 -6.70 -18.83
N GLY A 86 -12.48 -7.01 -19.98
CA GLY A 86 -12.63 -6.25 -21.22
C GLY A 86 -12.05 -4.83 -21.20
N ARG A 87 -11.25 -4.49 -20.18
CA ARG A 87 -10.71 -3.14 -20.00
C ARG A 87 -9.28 -3.14 -19.42
N PRO A 88 -8.45 -2.14 -19.77
CA PRO A 88 -7.12 -2.00 -19.22
C PRO A 88 -7.16 -1.49 -17.78
N VAL A 89 -6.09 -1.75 -17.03
CA VAL A 89 -5.81 -1.05 -15.77
C VAL A 89 -5.40 0.38 -16.07
N ASN A 90 -6.14 1.34 -15.52
CA ASN A 90 -5.90 2.77 -15.74
C ASN A 90 -5.35 3.50 -14.51
N VAL A 91 -5.15 2.80 -13.38
CA VAL A 91 -4.51 3.34 -12.17
C VAL A 91 -3.88 2.21 -11.35
N LEU A 92 -2.74 2.48 -10.71
CA LEU A 92 -2.13 1.56 -9.74
C LEU A 92 -2.40 2.05 -8.32
N VAL A 93 -2.82 1.16 -7.43
CA VAL A 93 -2.99 1.42 -5.99
C VAL A 93 -2.10 0.45 -5.22
N LEU A 94 -1.02 0.96 -4.65
CA LEU A 94 0.09 0.14 -4.18
C LEU A 94 0.39 0.40 -2.71
N ASP A 95 0.27 -0.63 -1.88
CA ASP A 95 0.94 -0.64 -0.58
C ASP A 95 2.46 -0.82 -0.75
N VAL A 96 3.24 -0.49 0.27
CA VAL A 96 4.71 -0.43 0.20
C VAL A 96 5.36 -1.56 0.98
N ASP A 97 5.14 -1.61 2.29
CA ASP A 97 5.81 -2.52 3.21
C ASP A 97 5.23 -3.92 3.09
N GLU A 98 6.08 -4.94 3.05
CA GLU A 98 5.71 -6.33 2.75
C GLU A 98 4.97 -6.56 1.40
N THR A 99 4.66 -5.49 0.65
CA THR A 99 4.00 -5.51 -0.65
C THR A 99 4.96 -5.28 -1.82
N LEU A 100 5.51 -4.06 -1.96
CA LEU A 100 6.50 -3.72 -2.99
C LEU A 100 7.94 -4.00 -2.53
N ARG A 101 8.17 -3.93 -1.22
CA ARG A 101 9.43 -4.28 -0.56
C ARG A 101 9.17 -5.26 0.58
N SER A 102 10.21 -5.92 1.08
CA SER A 102 10.11 -6.71 2.30
C SER A 102 11.42 -6.72 3.07
N ALA A 103 11.33 -6.72 4.39
CA ALA A 103 12.49 -6.86 5.28
C ALA A 103 13.22 -8.19 5.07
N GLY A 104 12.48 -9.25 4.73
CA GLY A 104 13.03 -10.60 4.67
C GLY A 104 13.75 -10.97 3.37
N SER A 105 13.51 -10.25 2.26
CA SER A 105 14.08 -10.62 0.96
C SER A 105 14.67 -9.46 0.16
N THR A 106 14.25 -8.22 0.41
CA THR A 106 14.72 -7.06 -0.35
C THR A 106 15.46 -6.04 0.51
N ASP A 107 15.81 -6.41 1.75
CA ASP A 107 16.49 -5.52 2.71
C ASP A 107 15.76 -4.17 2.88
N ASN A 108 14.42 -4.21 2.86
CA ASN A 108 13.55 -3.02 2.88
C ASN A 108 13.73 -2.03 1.72
N GLU A 109 14.30 -2.46 0.60
CA GLU A 109 14.34 -1.70 -0.65
C GLU A 109 13.30 -2.23 -1.65
N ILE A 110 12.76 -1.35 -2.50
CA ILE A 110 11.93 -1.77 -3.63
C ILE A 110 12.88 -2.30 -4.72
N PRO A 111 12.68 -3.52 -5.24
CA PRO A 111 13.53 -4.07 -6.30
C PRO A 111 13.59 -3.15 -7.53
N ARG A 112 14.77 -3.05 -8.15
CA ARG A 112 14.99 -2.20 -9.35
C ARG A 112 14.01 -2.50 -10.48
N GLU A 113 13.71 -3.78 -10.69
CA GLU A 113 12.71 -4.20 -11.70
C GLU A 113 11.33 -3.63 -11.40
N THR A 114 10.92 -3.61 -10.13
CA THR A 114 9.63 -3.04 -9.74
C THR A 114 9.64 -1.53 -9.95
N LEU A 115 10.70 -0.83 -9.55
CA LEU A 115 10.84 0.62 -9.80
C LEU A 115 10.79 0.94 -11.30
N HIS A 116 11.51 0.19 -12.13
CA HIS A 116 11.47 0.35 -13.58
C HIS A 116 10.07 0.19 -14.15
N LEU A 117 9.33 -0.85 -13.74
CA LEU A 117 7.96 -1.07 -14.21
C LEU A 117 7.02 0.07 -13.78
N LEU A 118 7.17 0.61 -12.57
CA LEU A 118 6.42 1.81 -12.16
C LEU A 118 6.74 3.01 -13.06
N THR A 119 8.01 3.18 -13.44
CA THR A 119 8.41 4.19 -14.44
C THR A 119 7.70 3.98 -15.77
N VAL A 120 7.70 2.74 -16.28
CA VAL A 120 7.01 2.40 -17.52
C VAL A 120 5.52 2.73 -17.44
N PHE A 121 4.83 2.39 -16.36
CA PHE A 121 3.39 2.72 -16.22
C PHE A 121 3.12 4.21 -16.23
N HIS A 122 3.92 4.99 -15.51
CA HIS A 122 3.81 6.45 -15.48
C HIS A 122 4.08 7.09 -16.85
N GLU A 123 5.10 6.62 -17.58
CA GLU A 123 5.38 7.08 -18.94
C GLU A 123 4.23 6.76 -19.92
N HIS A 124 3.47 5.70 -19.64
CA HIS A 124 2.24 5.35 -20.37
C HIS A 124 0.99 6.08 -19.85
N GLY A 125 1.14 7.04 -18.93
CA GLY A 125 0.06 7.86 -18.40
C GLY A 125 -0.87 7.13 -17.43
N VAL A 126 -0.40 6.05 -16.79
CA VAL A 126 -1.14 5.36 -15.72
C VAL A 126 -0.76 5.99 -14.38
N PRO A 127 -1.68 6.67 -13.69
CA PRO A 127 -1.40 7.27 -12.39
C PRO A 127 -1.09 6.22 -11.32
N ILE A 128 -0.32 6.63 -10.31
CA ILE A 128 0.11 5.76 -9.21
C ILE A 128 -0.33 6.36 -7.88
N VAL A 129 -1.13 5.60 -7.14
CA VAL A 129 -1.54 5.90 -5.77
C VAL A 129 -0.78 4.99 -4.83
N VAL A 130 0.15 5.54 -4.06
CA VAL A 130 0.84 4.83 -2.98
C VAL A 130 -0.01 4.92 -1.72
N CYS A 131 -0.42 3.79 -1.14
CA CYS A 131 -1.36 3.75 -0.02
C CYS A 131 -0.78 2.99 1.17
N THR A 132 -0.43 3.70 2.25
CA THR A 132 0.39 3.14 3.33
C THR A 132 0.02 3.70 4.71
N GLY A 133 0.34 2.93 5.75
CA GLY A 133 0.24 3.37 7.15
C GLY A 133 1.34 4.33 7.59
N GLN A 134 2.38 4.53 6.79
CA GLN A 134 3.49 5.40 7.12
C GLN A 134 3.15 6.90 7.03
N THR A 135 3.98 7.73 7.66
CA THR A 135 3.90 9.20 7.56
C THR A 135 4.27 9.69 6.16
N LEU A 136 3.70 10.83 5.77
CA LEU A 136 3.96 11.45 4.46
C LEU A 136 5.46 11.65 4.20
N GLU A 137 6.20 12.19 5.17
CA GLU A 137 7.62 12.50 4.99
C GLU A 137 8.48 11.25 4.78
N ASN A 138 8.16 10.14 5.46
CA ASN A 138 8.87 8.88 5.26
C ASN A 138 8.63 8.34 3.84
N VAL A 139 7.36 8.36 3.44
CA VAL A 139 6.93 7.79 2.14
C VAL A 139 7.47 8.60 0.98
N LYS A 140 7.31 9.91 1.05
CA LYS A 140 7.89 10.86 0.11
C LYS A 140 9.41 10.74 0.06
N GLY A 141 10.07 10.55 1.21
CA GLY A 141 11.52 10.35 1.29
C GLY A 141 11.99 9.16 0.46
N PHE A 142 11.39 7.98 0.66
CA PHE A 142 11.81 6.79 -0.07
C PHE A 142 11.37 6.83 -1.55
N LEU A 143 10.19 7.37 -1.88
CA LEU A 143 9.75 7.46 -3.28
C LEU A 143 10.67 8.37 -4.09
N ASN A 144 11.11 9.50 -3.52
CA ASN A 144 12.08 10.38 -4.19
C ASN A 144 13.43 9.70 -4.38
N GLN A 145 13.84 8.82 -3.45
CA GLN A 145 15.09 8.06 -3.58
C GLN A 145 14.98 6.94 -4.63
N GLY A 146 13.84 6.25 -4.69
CA GLY A 146 13.62 5.11 -5.61
C GLY A 146 13.24 5.51 -7.03
N LEU A 147 12.31 6.45 -7.18
CA LEU A 147 11.72 6.84 -8.48
C LEU A 147 12.23 8.22 -8.97
N GLY A 148 12.89 8.98 -8.11
CA GLY A 148 13.39 10.31 -8.43
C GLY A 148 12.36 11.42 -8.20
N ASN A 149 12.87 12.65 -8.01
CA ASN A 149 12.05 13.78 -7.62
C ASN A 149 11.07 14.25 -8.70
N GLU A 150 11.48 14.20 -9.97
CA GLU A 150 10.63 14.59 -11.10
C GLU A 150 9.41 13.67 -11.21
N PHE A 151 9.62 12.37 -11.06
CA PHE A 151 8.56 11.36 -11.07
C PHE A 151 7.51 11.62 -9.99
N VAL A 152 7.97 11.77 -8.74
CA VAL A 152 7.08 11.98 -7.58
C VAL A 152 6.32 13.31 -7.69
N HIS A 153 6.90 14.32 -8.34
CA HIS A 153 6.28 15.64 -8.50
C HIS A 153 5.64 15.86 -9.88
N SER A 154 5.36 14.78 -10.61
CA SER A 154 4.84 14.82 -11.98
C SER A 154 3.40 15.35 -12.10
N GLY A 155 2.58 15.18 -11.05
CA GLY A 155 1.14 15.36 -11.13
C GLY A 155 0.36 14.04 -11.12
N ASP A 156 0.99 12.94 -11.50
CA ASP A 156 0.31 11.66 -11.70
C ASP A 156 0.60 10.64 -10.58
N VAL A 157 1.24 11.10 -9.51
CA VAL A 157 1.54 10.31 -8.33
C VAL A 157 0.82 10.90 -7.12
N SER A 158 0.07 10.07 -6.42
CA SER A 158 -0.61 10.43 -5.18
C SER A 158 -0.14 9.53 -4.03
N ILE A 159 -0.05 10.10 -2.83
CA ILE A 159 0.35 9.40 -1.61
C ILE A 159 -0.80 9.51 -0.60
N VAL A 160 -1.42 8.38 -0.31
CA VAL A 160 -2.32 8.20 0.82
C VAL A 160 -1.49 7.74 2.01
N TYR A 161 -1.34 8.60 3.01
CA TYR A 161 -0.47 8.39 4.17
C TYR A 161 -1.29 8.19 5.45
N GLU A 162 -0.65 7.62 6.48
CA GLU A 162 -1.25 7.34 7.79
C GLU A 162 -2.61 6.65 7.65
N ALA A 163 -2.65 5.63 6.80
CA ALA A 163 -3.81 4.78 6.52
C ALA A 163 -5.07 5.54 6.08
N GLY A 164 -4.92 6.67 5.38
CA GLY A 164 -6.07 7.46 4.90
C GLY A 164 -6.35 8.72 5.71
N THR A 165 -5.40 9.15 6.54
CA THR A 165 -5.50 10.43 7.25
C THR A 165 -5.42 11.63 6.30
N GLY A 166 -4.69 11.48 5.20
CA GLY A 166 -4.58 12.51 4.20
C GLY A 166 -4.04 11.99 2.88
N VAL A 167 -4.16 12.85 1.88
CA VAL A 167 -3.71 12.60 0.51
C VAL A 167 -2.76 13.70 0.09
N PHE A 168 -1.65 13.32 -0.51
CA PHE A 168 -0.67 14.24 -1.06
C PHE A 168 -0.43 13.92 -2.54
N THR A 169 -0.87 14.82 -3.43
CA THR A 169 -0.72 14.70 -4.88
C THR A 169 0.01 15.93 -5.42
N PRO A 170 1.35 15.92 -5.49
CA PRO A 170 2.14 17.02 -6.04
C PRO A 170 1.62 17.56 -7.37
N GLY A 171 1.73 18.87 -7.60
CA GLY A 171 1.38 19.49 -8.88
C GLY A 171 -0.06 19.98 -8.99
N HIS A 172 -0.92 19.71 -8.01
CA HIS A 172 -2.36 20.02 -8.04
C HIS A 172 -2.75 21.30 -7.28
N GLY A 173 -1.86 22.29 -7.23
CA GLY A 173 -2.16 23.59 -6.63
C GLY A 173 -2.65 23.49 -5.18
N SER A 174 -3.81 24.07 -4.87
CA SER A 174 -4.42 24.00 -3.52
C SER A 174 -4.87 22.60 -3.12
N GLU A 175 -5.02 21.68 -4.08
CA GLU A 175 -5.42 20.30 -3.83
C GLU A 175 -4.22 19.36 -3.65
N THR A 176 -2.99 19.91 -3.71
CA THR A 176 -1.76 19.15 -3.51
C THR A 176 -1.75 18.38 -2.19
N LYS A 177 -2.36 18.93 -1.14
CA LYS A 177 -2.48 18.27 0.15
C LYS A 177 -3.93 18.36 0.61
N ARG A 178 -4.62 17.22 0.67
CA ARG A 178 -5.96 17.09 1.26
C ARG A 178 -5.84 16.43 2.63
N LEU A 179 -6.35 17.11 3.65
CA LEU A 179 -6.34 16.66 5.03
C LEU A 179 -7.70 16.03 5.32
N LEU A 180 -7.82 14.70 5.21
CA LEU A 180 -9.12 14.03 5.27
C LEU A 180 -9.75 14.14 6.67
N TYR A 181 -8.90 14.23 7.69
CA TYR A 181 -9.33 14.47 9.07
C TYR A 181 -10.07 15.80 9.27
N GLU A 182 -9.94 16.79 8.37
CA GLU A 182 -10.71 18.05 8.48
C GLU A 182 -12.21 17.86 8.24
N THR A 183 -12.59 16.75 7.59
CA THR A 183 -14.00 16.42 7.32
C THR A 183 -14.67 15.66 8.47
N LEU A 184 -13.90 15.21 9.47
CA LEU A 184 -14.42 14.55 10.66
C LEU A 184 -15.31 15.49 11.48
N ASP A 185 -16.27 14.90 12.18
CA ASP A 185 -17.13 15.66 13.08
C ASP A 185 -16.31 16.33 14.19
N GLU A 186 -16.78 17.50 14.62
CA GLU A 186 -16.11 18.33 15.63
C GLU A 186 -15.84 17.53 16.91
N SER A 187 -16.81 16.72 17.37
CA SER A 187 -16.66 15.85 18.54
C SER A 187 -15.47 14.88 18.44
N VAL A 188 -15.18 14.34 17.25
CA VAL A 188 -14.02 13.45 17.04
C VAL A 188 -12.74 14.29 17.01
N ARG A 189 -12.73 15.40 16.25
CA ARG A 189 -11.55 16.27 16.16
C ARG A 189 -11.14 16.83 17.52
N ASP A 190 -12.10 17.13 18.39
CA ASP A 190 -11.86 17.62 19.75
C ASP A 190 -11.18 16.56 20.62
N VAL A 191 -11.58 15.29 20.52
CA VAL A 191 -10.90 14.17 21.22
C VAL A 191 -9.43 14.10 20.80
N PHE A 192 -9.13 14.14 19.50
CA PHE A 192 -7.75 14.09 18.99
C PHE A 192 -6.94 15.33 19.41
N GLY A 193 -7.54 16.52 19.34
CA GLY A 193 -6.93 17.76 19.80
C GLY A 193 -6.58 17.70 21.29
N TYR A 194 -7.50 17.18 22.11
CA TYR A 194 -7.28 16.97 23.54
C TYR A 194 -6.14 15.97 23.77
N VAL A 195 -6.27 14.74 23.25
CA VAL A 195 -5.30 13.66 23.42
C VAL A 195 -3.91 14.13 23.02
N ARG A 196 -3.74 14.71 21.82
CA ARG A 196 -2.44 15.19 21.33
C ARG A 196 -1.82 16.26 22.23
N SER A 197 -2.62 17.14 22.83
CA SER A 197 -2.13 18.21 23.71
C SER A 197 -1.70 17.71 25.09
N ARG A 198 -2.19 16.54 25.53
CA ARG A 198 -2.02 16.00 26.89
C ARG A 198 -1.20 14.72 26.94
N VAL A 199 -1.08 13.99 25.83
CA VAL A 199 -0.49 12.64 25.77
C VAL A 199 0.91 12.54 26.41
N LEU A 200 1.82 13.50 26.18
CA LEU A 200 3.13 13.51 26.86
C LEU A 200 3.15 14.33 28.16
N PRO A 201 2.51 15.52 28.25
CA PRO A 201 2.53 16.31 29.49
C PRO A 201 1.93 15.59 30.71
N ASP A 202 0.86 14.82 30.50
CA ASP A 202 0.13 14.13 31.56
C ASP A 202 0.57 12.67 31.73
N ALA A 203 1.43 12.16 30.85
CA ALA A 203 1.88 10.77 30.90
C ALA A 203 2.56 10.43 32.24
N PRO A 204 2.29 9.24 32.80
CA PRO A 204 3.07 8.68 33.88
C PRO A 204 4.58 8.73 33.60
N GLU A 205 5.41 8.87 34.63
CA GLU A 205 6.86 9.05 34.45
C GLU A 205 7.50 7.93 33.61
N ARG A 206 7.01 6.70 33.75
CA ARG A 206 7.44 5.54 32.98
C ARG A 206 7.13 5.73 31.48
N VAL A 207 5.87 5.94 31.11
CA VAL A 207 5.45 6.20 29.70
C VAL A 207 6.15 7.43 29.13
N ARG A 208 6.21 8.53 29.88
CA ARG A 208 6.82 9.80 29.41
C ARG A 208 8.32 9.69 29.10
N ARG A 209 9.04 8.78 29.77
CA ARG A 209 10.47 8.53 29.52
C ARG A 209 10.73 7.33 28.62
N GLY A 210 9.83 6.35 28.65
CA GLY A 210 9.94 5.10 27.92
C GLY A 210 9.36 5.16 26.51
N CYS A 211 8.54 6.16 26.20
CA CYS A 211 7.96 6.36 24.87
C CYS A 211 8.36 7.70 24.24
N HIS A 212 8.16 7.79 22.94
CA HIS A 212 8.13 9.01 22.17
C HIS A 212 6.88 9.05 21.28
N LEU A 213 6.52 10.25 20.80
CA LEU A 213 5.46 10.40 19.81
C LEU A 213 6.01 10.20 18.41
N GLN A 214 5.36 9.34 17.63
CA GLN A 214 5.59 9.27 16.19
C GLN A 214 5.15 10.59 15.54
N GLY A 215 5.87 11.03 14.51
CA GLY A 215 5.62 12.29 13.78
C GLY A 215 4.38 12.26 12.88
N ASN A 216 3.27 11.72 13.38
CA ASN A 216 2.00 11.61 12.67
C ASN A 216 1.28 12.96 12.61
N GLU A 217 0.61 13.24 11.50
CA GLU A 217 -0.12 14.49 11.29
C GLU A 217 -1.41 14.54 12.10
N PHE A 218 -2.16 13.45 12.17
CA PHE A 218 -3.42 13.38 12.93
C PHE A 218 -3.42 12.30 14.02
N ASN A 219 -3.09 11.06 13.67
CA ASN A 219 -3.05 9.93 14.61
C ASN A 219 -2.11 10.21 15.78
N VAL A 220 -2.41 9.67 16.96
CA VAL A 220 -1.55 9.81 18.14
C VAL A 220 -0.97 8.46 18.49
N THR A 221 0.33 8.30 18.22
CA THR A 221 1.01 7.01 18.35
C THR A 221 2.17 7.16 19.31
N LEU A 222 2.13 6.38 20.39
CA LEU A 222 3.23 6.20 21.33
C LEU A 222 4.06 5.00 20.89
N LYS A 223 5.35 5.23 20.61
CA LYS A 223 6.35 4.21 20.28
C LYS A 223 7.31 4.03 21.46
N PRO A 224 7.77 2.82 21.77
CA PRO A 224 8.77 2.59 22.80
C PRO A 224 10.11 3.19 22.35
N ASN A 225 10.92 3.60 23.32
CA ASN A 225 12.33 3.97 23.10
C ASN A 225 13.25 2.73 23.12
N GLU A 226 12.73 1.61 23.61
CA GLU A 226 13.38 0.30 23.59
C GLU A 226 13.29 -0.35 22.21
N GLU A 227 14.08 -1.41 22.00
CA GLU A 227 14.04 -2.20 20.76
C GLU A 227 12.65 -2.83 20.58
N THR A 228 12.02 -2.60 19.42
CA THR A 228 10.70 -3.14 19.08
C THR A 228 10.66 -4.65 19.29
N GLY A 229 9.63 -5.13 19.99
CA GLY A 229 9.42 -6.55 20.29
C GLY A 229 10.26 -7.10 21.45
N SER A 230 11.09 -6.28 22.11
CA SER A 230 11.73 -6.68 23.36
C SER A 230 10.73 -6.71 24.53
N ASP A 231 10.97 -7.54 25.54
CA ASP A 231 10.13 -7.60 26.75
C ASP A 231 9.93 -6.21 27.39
N ALA A 232 10.98 -5.37 27.38
CA ALA A 232 10.91 -4.01 27.89
C ALA A 232 10.02 -3.09 27.04
N ALA A 233 10.01 -3.28 25.71
CA ALA A 233 9.12 -2.59 24.80
C ALA A 233 7.66 -3.03 24.98
N VAL A 234 7.42 -4.32 25.25
CA VAL A 234 6.08 -4.84 25.58
C VAL A 234 5.56 -4.18 26.85
N GLU A 235 6.31 -4.26 27.94
CA GLU A 235 5.88 -3.69 29.23
C GLU A 235 5.56 -2.18 29.15
N ILE A 236 6.33 -1.41 28.39
CA ILE A 236 6.09 0.04 28.26
C ILE A 236 4.88 0.36 27.36
N ILE A 237 4.61 -0.45 26.34
CA ILE A 237 3.45 -0.29 25.47
C ILE A 237 2.17 -0.74 26.17
N ASP A 238 2.24 -1.73 27.05
CA ASP A 238 1.13 -2.10 27.93
C ASP A 238 0.75 -0.95 28.86
N ASP A 239 1.76 -0.35 29.54
CA ASP A 239 1.57 0.85 30.37
C ASP A 239 0.99 2.02 29.57
N ALA A 240 1.47 2.23 28.33
CA ALA A 240 0.98 3.27 27.45
C ALA A 240 -0.47 3.03 27.02
N THR A 241 -0.86 1.78 26.77
CA THR A 241 -2.23 1.39 26.38
C THR A 241 -3.20 1.66 27.53
N VAL A 242 -2.85 1.26 28.75
CA VAL A 242 -3.64 1.59 29.96
C VAL A 242 -3.81 3.09 30.10
N TYR A 243 -2.72 3.85 29.96
CA TYR A 243 -2.75 5.31 30.03
C TYR A 243 -3.63 5.95 28.95
N LEU A 244 -3.58 5.47 27.71
CA LEU A 244 -4.41 6.00 26.63
C LEU A 244 -5.90 5.79 26.91
N THR A 245 -6.31 4.69 27.57
CA THR A 245 -7.73 4.53 27.99
C THR A 245 -8.17 5.60 28.98
N GLU A 246 -7.30 6.02 29.91
CA GLU A 246 -7.58 7.10 30.87
C GLU A 246 -7.66 8.44 30.16
N LEU A 247 -6.75 8.67 29.23
CA LEU A 247 -6.69 9.93 28.49
C LEU A 247 -7.87 10.09 27.54
N LEU A 248 -8.31 9.02 26.88
CA LEU A 248 -9.51 8.99 26.06
C LEU A 248 -10.76 9.26 26.90
N ALA A 249 -10.88 8.66 28.08
CA ALA A 249 -12.00 8.96 28.98
C ALA A 249 -12.03 10.43 29.40
N ALA A 250 -10.87 11.05 29.63
CA ALA A 250 -10.78 12.47 29.95
C ALA A 250 -11.10 13.41 28.76
N ALA A 251 -11.02 12.89 27.53
CA ALA A 251 -11.29 13.63 26.30
C ALA A 251 -12.76 13.59 25.87
N ILE A 252 -13.53 12.62 26.37
CA ILE A 252 -14.92 12.37 25.96
C ILE A 252 -15.84 12.81 27.10
N ASP A 253 -16.78 13.70 26.80
CA ASP A 253 -17.77 14.16 27.78
C ASP A 253 -18.56 12.97 28.35
N ASP A 254 -18.76 12.99 29.67
CA ASP A 254 -19.47 11.97 30.46
C ASP A 254 -18.83 10.56 30.47
N ALA A 255 -17.65 10.36 29.87
CA ALA A 255 -16.96 9.06 29.90
C ALA A 255 -16.17 8.84 31.19
N ALA A 256 -16.33 7.67 31.81
CA ALA A 256 -15.44 7.16 32.84
C ALA A 256 -14.36 6.25 32.23
N PRO A 257 -13.17 6.11 32.86
CA PRO A 257 -12.15 5.17 32.40
C PRO A 257 -12.65 3.72 32.25
N ALA A 258 -13.59 3.30 33.10
CA ALA A 258 -14.21 1.97 33.01
C ALA A 258 -15.00 1.78 31.71
N ASP A 259 -15.65 2.83 31.20
CA ASP A 259 -16.42 2.77 29.96
C ASP A 259 -15.48 2.52 28.77
N VAL A 260 -14.42 3.33 28.67
CA VAL A 260 -13.45 3.22 27.57
C VAL A 260 -12.73 1.86 27.60
N ARG A 261 -12.28 1.41 28.78
CA ARG A 261 -11.58 0.13 28.94
C ARG A 261 -12.45 -1.04 28.52
N SER A 262 -13.70 -1.07 28.99
CA SER A 262 -14.67 -2.07 28.58
C SER A 262 -14.87 -2.12 27.07
N TYR A 263 -15.11 -0.94 26.50
CA TYR A 263 -15.50 -0.81 25.11
C TYR A 263 -14.44 -1.46 24.20
N TYR A 264 -13.16 -1.16 24.46
CA TYR A 264 -12.05 -1.73 23.70
C TYR A 264 -11.74 -3.17 24.09
N ALA A 265 -11.77 -3.55 25.38
CA ALA A 265 -11.54 -4.93 25.81
C ALA A 265 -12.55 -5.92 25.20
N THR A 266 -13.80 -5.51 25.01
CA THR A 266 -14.84 -6.35 24.38
C THR A 266 -14.56 -6.57 22.88
N ARG A 267 -13.85 -5.65 22.23
CA ARG A 267 -13.58 -5.65 20.79
C ARG A 267 -12.21 -6.20 20.43
N ASP A 268 -11.25 -6.14 21.35
CA ASP A 268 -9.88 -6.55 21.15
C ASP A 268 -9.37 -7.40 22.34
N PRO A 269 -9.14 -8.71 22.15
CA PRO A 269 -8.69 -9.60 23.22
C PRO A 269 -7.25 -9.31 23.70
N GLU A 270 -6.42 -8.67 22.88
CA GLU A 270 -5.06 -8.29 23.29
C GLU A 270 -5.13 -7.11 24.26
N ILE A 271 -5.94 -6.09 23.94
CA ILE A 271 -6.23 -4.99 24.87
C ILE A 271 -6.88 -5.51 26.16
N ALA A 272 -7.80 -6.48 26.08
CA ALA A 272 -8.41 -7.09 27.26
C ALA A 272 -7.37 -7.73 28.20
N THR A 273 -6.38 -8.42 27.61
CA THR A 273 -5.29 -9.07 28.36
C THR A 273 -4.44 -8.03 29.08
N VAL A 274 -4.00 -6.98 28.37
CA VAL A 274 -3.23 -5.88 28.96
C VAL A 274 -3.96 -5.23 30.15
N LEU A 275 -5.27 -5.01 30.01
CA LEU A 275 -6.08 -4.40 31.07
C LEU A 275 -6.27 -5.34 32.27
N ASP A 276 -6.39 -6.65 32.06
CA ASP A 276 -6.50 -7.66 33.12
C ASP A 276 -5.19 -7.78 33.91
N GLU A 277 -4.05 -7.86 33.20
CA GLU A 277 -2.72 -7.95 33.81
C GLU A 277 -2.37 -6.68 34.62
N ALA A 278 -2.81 -5.52 34.15
CA ALA A 278 -2.71 -4.27 34.90
C ALA A 278 -3.72 -4.15 36.07
N GLY A 279 -4.66 -5.10 36.20
CA GLY A 279 -5.66 -5.13 37.27
C GLY A 279 -6.70 -4.01 37.15
N VAL A 280 -6.96 -3.54 35.93
CA VAL A 280 -7.86 -2.41 35.64
C VAL A 280 -9.02 -2.78 34.71
N LEU A 281 -9.12 -4.05 34.31
CA LEU A 281 -10.24 -4.57 33.54
C LEU A 281 -11.55 -4.47 34.35
N PRO A 282 -12.60 -3.80 33.83
CA PRO A 282 -13.88 -3.70 34.53
C PRO A 282 -14.63 -5.03 34.62
N ASP A 283 -15.29 -5.30 35.76
CA ASP A 283 -16.04 -6.55 36.00
C ASP A 283 -17.35 -6.67 35.21
N ASP A 284 -18.07 -5.56 34.98
CA ASP A 284 -19.37 -5.56 34.29
C ASP A 284 -19.66 -4.21 33.65
N PRO A 285 -19.40 -4.06 32.34
CA PRO A 285 -19.53 -2.76 31.71
C PRO A 285 -20.65 -2.65 30.67
N ASP A 286 -21.43 -1.58 30.79
CA ASP A 286 -22.51 -1.23 29.87
C ASP A 286 -22.28 0.19 29.34
N VAL A 287 -21.51 0.30 28.25
CA VAL A 287 -21.25 1.58 27.59
C VAL A 287 -22.41 1.85 26.66
N THR A 288 -23.18 2.91 26.92
CA THR A 288 -24.34 3.26 26.11
C THR A 288 -24.40 4.77 25.85
N GLY A 289 -25.12 5.15 24.80
CA GLY A 289 -25.46 6.55 24.53
C GLY A 289 -24.33 7.32 23.84
N SER A 290 -24.09 8.56 24.27
CA SER A 290 -23.17 9.49 23.61
C SER A 290 -21.71 9.04 23.67
N VAL A 291 -21.30 8.38 24.75
CA VAL A 291 -19.93 7.86 24.91
C VAL A 291 -19.66 6.75 23.89
N GLU A 292 -20.56 5.78 23.75
CA GLU A 292 -20.44 4.70 22.77
C GLU A 292 -20.36 5.26 21.34
N ALA A 293 -21.20 6.24 21.01
CA ALA A 293 -21.21 6.85 19.68
C ALA A 293 -19.88 7.52 19.29
N VAL A 294 -19.14 8.08 20.26
CA VAL A 294 -17.79 8.62 20.02
C VAL A 294 -16.77 7.50 19.93
N LEU A 295 -16.82 6.52 20.83
CA LEU A 295 -15.91 5.36 20.83
C LEU A 295 -16.09 4.43 19.62
N ASP A 296 -17.26 4.42 18.98
CA ASP A 296 -17.48 3.75 17.69
C ASP A 296 -16.61 4.33 16.57
N ARG A 297 -16.19 5.59 16.72
CA ARG A 297 -15.45 6.38 15.73
C ARG A 297 -13.98 6.55 16.09
N VAL A 298 -13.65 6.51 17.38
CA VAL A 298 -12.26 6.55 17.86
C VAL A 298 -11.78 5.12 18.06
N GLN A 299 -10.69 4.75 17.40
CA GLN A 299 -10.04 3.46 17.54
C GLN A 299 -8.80 3.57 18.43
N LEU A 300 -8.65 2.62 19.35
CA LEU A 300 -7.40 2.34 20.05
C LEU A 300 -6.82 1.06 19.45
N ALA A 301 -5.62 1.15 18.88
CA ALA A 301 -4.88 0.03 18.33
C ALA A 301 -3.67 -0.30 19.22
N TYR A 302 -3.51 -1.58 19.51
CA TYR A 302 -2.40 -2.14 20.26
C TYR A 302 -1.53 -2.95 19.31
N TYR A 303 -0.23 -2.67 19.33
CA TYR A 303 0.78 -3.45 18.62
C TYR A 303 1.83 -3.88 19.64
N GLU A 304 1.76 -5.15 20.06
CA GLU A 304 2.60 -5.72 21.12
C GLU A 304 4.08 -5.37 20.91
N GLY A 305 4.67 -4.69 21.90
CA GLY A 305 6.07 -4.30 21.88
C GLY A 305 6.47 -3.29 20.79
N ASP A 306 5.51 -2.70 20.07
CA ASP A 306 5.77 -1.75 18.98
C ASP A 306 5.05 -0.42 19.16
N ALA A 307 3.74 -0.40 19.44
CA ALA A 307 3.00 0.86 19.51
C ALA A 307 1.67 0.75 20.27
N ALA A 308 1.27 1.87 20.87
CA ALA A 308 -0.11 2.13 21.26
C ALA A 308 -0.61 3.37 20.49
N GLU A 309 -1.71 3.23 19.77
CA GLU A 309 -2.14 4.21 18.77
C GLU A 309 -3.62 4.58 18.89
N VAL A 310 -3.93 5.86 18.78
CA VAL A 310 -5.30 6.37 18.63
C VAL A 310 -5.50 6.85 17.19
N THR A 311 -6.51 6.30 16.50
CA THR A 311 -6.89 6.64 15.11
C THR A 311 -8.40 6.84 14.96
N ALA A 312 -8.86 7.49 13.89
CA ALA A 312 -10.29 7.63 13.61
C ALA A 312 -10.72 6.56 12.61
N ARG A 313 -11.84 5.88 12.88
CA ARG A 313 -12.34 4.75 12.07
C ARG A 313 -12.75 5.16 10.67
N GLU A 314 -13.22 6.39 10.51
CA GLU A 314 -13.62 6.97 9.22
C GLU A 314 -12.41 7.33 8.34
N LEU A 315 -11.21 7.39 8.93
CA LEU A 315 -9.98 7.56 8.18
C LEU A 315 -9.45 6.16 7.86
N ASP A 316 -9.73 5.70 6.65
CA ASP A 316 -9.21 4.44 6.15
C ASP A 316 -8.63 4.56 4.73
N LYS A 317 -7.90 3.52 4.32
CA LYS A 317 -7.25 3.47 3.00
C LYS A 317 -8.25 3.65 1.86
N VAL A 318 -9.53 3.25 2.03
CA VAL A 318 -10.57 3.42 0.99
C VAL A 318 -10.87 4.89 0.79
N ALA A 319 -11.20 5.62 1.86
CA ALA A 319 -11.48 7.05 1.78
C ALA A 319 -10.26 7.83 1.22
N GLY A 320 -9.05 7.40 1.58
CA GLY A 320 -7.81 7.92 1.02
C GLY A 320 -7.67 7.71 -0.49
N VAL A 321 -7.95 6.50 -0.98
CA VAL A 321 -7.88 6.15 -2.41
C VAL A 321 -8.95 6.89 -3.21
N GLU A 322 -10.19 6.98 -2.70
CA GLU A 322 -11.25 7.76 -3.34
C GLU A 322 -10.85 9.24 -3.48
N ALA A 323 -10.33 9.84 -2.40
CA ALA A 323 -9.86 11.22 -2.45
C ALA A 323 -8.64 11.41 -3.38
N ALA A 324 -7.78 10.38 -3.53
CA ALA A 324 -6.68 10.41 -4.50
C ALA A 324 -7.19 10.37 -5.94
N PHE A 325 -8.16 9.50 -6.24
CA PHE A 325 -8.80 9.43 -7.56
C PHE A 325 -9.46 10.74 -7.94
N ASP A 326 -10.16 11.39 -7.00
CA ASP A 326 -10.77 12.71 -7.22
C ASP A 326 -9.72 13.77 -7.62
N VAL A 327 -8.58 13.83 -6.93
CA VAL A 327 -7.51 14.80 -7.24
C VAL A 327 -6.84 14.47 -8.58
N LEU A 328 -6.64 13.19 -8.87
CA LEU A 328 -6.04 12.72 -10.12
C LEU A 328 -7.01 12.82 -11.31
N GLY A 329 -8.29 13.12 -11.07
CA GLY A 329 -9.31 13.21 -12.13
C GLY A 329 -9.70 11.86 -12.72
N ILE A 330 -9.72 10.80 -11.91
CA ILE A 330 -10.04 9.43 -12.32
C ILE A 330 -11.52 9.14 -12.04
N ASP A 331 -12.39 9.42 -13.02
CA ASP A 331 -13.85 9.28 -12.87
C ASP A 331 -14.36 7.83 -12.95
N ASP A 332 -13.67 6.96 -13.69
CA ASP A 332 -14.04 5.54 -13.92
C ASP A 332 -12.80 4.66 -13.72
N PRO A 333 -12.42 4.40 -12.44
CA PRO A 333 -11.21 3.66 -12.13
C PRO A 333 -11.37 2.18 -12.48
N PHE A 334 -10.34 1.61 -13.11
CA PHE A 334 -10.07 0.18 -13.14
C PHE A 334 -8.65 -0.03 -12.62
N ALA A 335 -8.55 -0.27 -11.32
CA ALA A 335 -7.31 -0.26 -10.58
C ALA A 335 -6.63 -1.63 -10.51
N LEU A 336 -5.30 -1.66 -10.46
CA LEU A 336 -4.57 -2.76 -9.82
C LEU A 336 -4.35 -2.39 -8.36
N VAL A 337 -4.93 -3.14 -7.42
CA VAL A 337 -4.64 -2.99 -5.98
C VAL A 337 -3.68 -4.07 -5.51
N MET A 338 -2.53 -3.66 -4.96
CA MET A 338 -1.53 -4.57 -4.37
C MET A 338 -1.39 -4.29 -2.88
N GLY A 339 -1.48 -5.34 -2.05
CA GLY A 339 -1.30 -5.22 -0.60
C GLY A 339 -1.27 -6.56 0.15
N ASP A 340 -0.81 -6.54 1.40
CA ASP A 340 -0.63 -7.74 2.23
C ASP A 340 -1.53 -7.76 3.49
N SER A 341 -2.04 -6.59 3.87
CA SER A 341 -2.65 -6.35 5.18
C SER A 341 -4.18 -6.34 5.16
N LYS A 342 -4.79 -6.34 6.37
CA LYS A 342 -6.24 -6.16 6.54
C LYS A 342 -6.73 -4.80 6.01
N SER A 343 -5.90 -3.78 6.05
CA SER A 343 -6.26 -2.44 5.56
C SER A 343 -6.34 -2.41 4.04
N ASP A 344 -5.46 -3.16 3.36
CA ASP A 344 -5.46 -3.32 1.91
C ASP A 344 -6.64 -4.16 1.43
N LEU A 345 -6.98 -5.21 2.20
CA LEU A 345 -8.17 -6.03 1.92
C LEU A 345 -9.43 -5.16 1.79
N ARG A 346 -9.59 -4.12 2.61
CA ARG A 346 -10.77 -3.23 2.53
C ARG A 346 -10.82 -2.47 1.20
N VAL A 347 -9.66 -2.07 0.68
CA VAL A 347 -9.55 -1.44 -0.66
C VAL A 347 -9.85 -2.45 -1.75
N MET A 348 -9.35 -3.69 -1.62
CA MET A 348 -9.61 -4.77 -2.56
C MET A 348 -11.11 -5.15 -2.61
N GLU A 349 -11.75 -5.28 -1.44
CA GLU A 349 -13.18 -5.55 -1.33
C GLU A 349 -14.02 -4.40 -1.91
N TRP A 350 -13.61 -3.15 -1.64
CA TRP A 350 -14.28 -1.97 -2.18
C TRP A 350 -14.22 -1.93 -3.72
N MET A 351 -13.07 -2.16 -4.34
CA MET A 351 -12.99 -2.12 -5.81
C MET A 351 -13.82 -3.24 -6.45
N VAL A 352 -13.85 -4.44 -5.87
CA VAL A 352 -14.65 -5.56 -6.39
C VAL A 352 -16.14 -5.25 -6.28
N ALA A 353 -16.57 -4.65 -5.17
CA ALA A 353 -17.95 -4.22 -4.99
C ALA A 353 -18.40 -3.15 -5.99
N ASN A 354 -17.45 -2.40 -6.56
CA ASN A 354 -17.68 -1.31 -7.52
C ASN A 354 -17.27 -1.64 -8.97
N ASP A 355 -16.89 -2.89 -9.27
CA ASP A 355 -16.36 -3.30 -10.59
C ASP A 355 -15.18 -2.41 -11.07
N ALA A 356 -14.34 -2.02 -10.12
CA ALA A 356 -13.36 -0.94 -10.26
C ALA A 356 -11.90 -1.43 -10.23
N GLY A 357 -11.63 -2.73 -10.39
CA GLY A 357 -10.25 -3.22 -10.45
C GLY A 357 -10.03 -4.70 -10.20
N ILE A 358 -8.75 -5.05 -10.11
CA ILE A 358 -8.20 -6.39 -9.85
C ILE A 358 -7.25 -6.37 -8.65
N ALA A 359 -7.22 -7.46 -7.90
CA ALA A 359 -6.43 -7.59 -6.67
C ALA A 359 -5.19 -8.45 -6.88
N ALA A 360 -4.08 -8.07 -6.26
CA ALA A 360 -2.92 -8.93 -6.12
C ALA A 360 -2.31 -8.85 -4.72
N ALA A 361 -1.71 -9.95 -4.26
CA ALA A 361 -1.09 -10.01 -2.93
C ALA A 361 0.17 -10.86 -2.92
N PRO A 362 1.15 -10.54 -2.06
CA PRO A 362 2.29 -11.39 -1.86
C PRO A 362 1.88 -12.69 -1.13
N GLU A 363 2.57 -13.80 -1.39
CA GLU A 363 2.24 -15.13 -0.84
C GLU A 363 2.27 -15.22 0.70
N HIS A 364 2.91 -14.25 1.37
CA HIS A 364 3.00 -14.17 2.82
C HIS A 364 1.97 -13.21 3.45
N ALA A 365 1.08 -12.64 2.63
CA ALA A 365 -0.04 -11.84 3.10
C ALA A 365 -0.94 -12.64 4.07
N SER A 366 -1.77 -11.94 4.83
CA SER A 366 -2.71 -12.58 5.73
C SER A 366 -3.64 -13.57 4.99
N THR A 367 -4.06 -14.65 5.65
CA THR A 367 -4.94 -15.67 5.04
C THR A 367 -6.18 -15.08 4.39
N ARG A 368 -6.80 -14.08 5.04
CA ARG A 368 -8.00 -13.41 4.50
C ARG A 368 -7.71 -12.66 3.19
N VAL A 369 -6.54 -12.03 3.07
CA VAL A 369 -6.12 -11.37 1.83
C VAL A 369 -5.90 -12.40 0.73
N LEU A 370 -5.18 -13.49 1.03
CA LEU A 370 -4.92 -14.56 0.06
C LEU A 370 -6.20 -15.24 -0.41
N ASP A 371 -7.15 -15.50 0.48
CA ASP A 371 -8.44 -16.09 0.14
C ASP A 371 -9.22 -15.16 -0.80
N HIS A 372 -9.29 -13.87 -0.49
CA HIS A 372 -9.94 -12.88 -1.36
C HIS A 372 -9.29 -12.81 -2.76
N VAL A 373 -7.96 -12.73 -2.85
CA VAL A 373 -7.24 -12.66 -4.14
C VAL A 373 -7.46 -13.94 -4.95
N ARG A 374 -7.47 -15.11 -4.32
CA ARG A 374 -7.72 -16.40 -5.01
C ARG A 374 -9.14 -16.54 -5.53
N GLU A 375 -10.12 -15.98 -4.83
CA GLU A 375 -11.53 -16.00 -5.23
C GLU A 375 -11.85 -15.04 -6.39
N THR A 376 -11.03 -14.00 -6.58
CA THR A 376 -11.22 -12.97 -7.61
C THR A 376 -10.43 -13.27 -8.89
N ASP A 377 -9.14 -12.93 -8.91
CA ASP A 377 -8.27 -12.95 -10.10
C ASP A 377 -7.03 -13.83 -9.95
N GLY A 378 -6.73 -14.31 -8.75
CA GLY A 378 -5.67 -15.28 -8.48
C GLY A 378 -4.24 -14.74 -8.59
N LEU A 379 -4.05 -13.42 -8.56
CA LEU A 379 -2.73 -12.80 -8.72
C LEU A 379 -1.93 -12.81 -7.42
N THR A 380 -1.20 -13.90 -7.18
CA THR A 380 -0.26 -14.00 -6.06
C THR A 380 1.20 -13.99 -6.53
N TYR A 381 2.10 -13.48 -5.70
CA TYR A 381 3.52 -13.40 -6.05
C TYR A 381 4.46 -13.65 -4.86
N ALA A 382 5.65 -14.17 -5.15
CA ALA A 382 6.68 -14.38 -4.14
C ALA A 382 7.16 -13.05 -3.53
N ARG A 383 7.71 -13.10 -2.32
CA ARG A 383 8.24 -11.93 -1.63
C ARG A 383 9.31 -11.22 -2.46
N GLY A 384 9.15 -9.90 -2.65
CA GLY A 384 10.05 -9.10 -3.50
C GLY A 384 9.86 -9.29 -5.01
N ALA A 385 8.81 -10.01 -5.45
CA ALA A 385 8.53 -10.27 -6.86
C ALA A 385 7.30 -9.51 -7.38
N ALA A 386 7.02 -8.32 -6.82
CA ALA A 386 5.90 -7.46 -7.24
C ALA A 386 5.94 -7.14 -8.75
N GLY A 387 7.15 -7.07 -9.33
CA GLY A 387 7.37 -6.93 -10.78
C GLY A 387 6.65 -7.97 -11.64
N ASN A 388 6.42 -9.19 -11.13
CA ASN A 388 5.70 -10.23 -11.88
C ASN A 388 4.24 -9.86 -12.15
N VAL A 389 3.58 -9.24 -11.17
CA VAL A 389 2.20 -8.75 -11.32
C VAL A 389 2.19 -7.55 -12.25
N LEU A 390 3.12 -6.61 -12.06
CA LEU A 390 3.24 -5.43 -12.91
C LEU A 390 3.48 -5.78 -14.39
N ARG A 391 4.30 -6.80 -14.69
CA ARG A 391 4.47 -7.34 -16.07
C ARG A 391 3.19 -7.92 -16.63
N THR A 392 2.43 -8.66 -15.81
CA THR A 392 1.12 -9.21 -16.21
C THR A 392 0.13 -8.08 -16.53
N VAL A 393 0.10 -7.03 -15.71
CA VAL A 393 -0.77 -5.87 -15.95
C VAL A 393 -0.30 -5.02 -17.13
N HIS A 394 1.01 -4.91 -17.35
CA HIS A 394 1.54 -4.27 -18.55
C HIS A 394 1.05 -5.01 -19.79
N ALA A 395 1.19 -6.35 -19.81
CA ALA A 395 0.67 -7.19 -20.88
C ALA A 395 -0.85 -7.03 -21.10
N LEU A 396 -1.64 -6.97 -20.01
CA LEU A 396 -3.08 -6.71 -20.07
C LEU A 396 -3.36 -5.37 -20.78
N ASN A 397 -2.68 -4.30 -20.39
CA ASN A 397 -2.86 -2.98 -20.99
C ASN A 397 -2.49 -2.95 -22.47
N ARG A 398 -1.43 -3.67 -22.86
CA ARG A 398 -1.03 -3.81 -24.27
C ARG A 398 -2.10 -4.54 -25.10
N LEU A 399 -2.65 -5.64 -24.58
CA LEU A 399 -3.71 -6.41 -25.23
C LEU A 399 -5.03 -5.64 -25.34
N ALA A 400 -5.31 -4.79 -24.36
CA ALA A 400 -6.48 -3.92 -24.37
C ALA A 400 -6.35 -2.78 -25.40
N ALA A 401 -5.16 -2.21 -25.57
CA ALA A 401 -4.90 -1.13 -26.53
C ALA A 401 -5.01 -1.55 -28.02
N GLU A 402 -4.96 -2.85 -28.34
CA GLU A 402 -5.22 -3.37 -29.68
C GLU A 402 -6.70 -3.51 -30.06
N SER A 403 -7.59 -3.41 -29.07
CA SER A 403 -9.04 -3.65 -29.23
C SER A 403 -9.75 -2.35 -29.55
#